data_AF-A0A7X6SQJ4-F1
#
_entry.id   AF-A0A7X6SQJ4-F1
#
_cell.length_a   1.000
_cell.length_b   1.000
_cell.length_c   1.000
_cell.angle_alpha   90.00
_cell.angle_beta   90.00
_cell.angle_gamma   90.00
#
_symmetry.space_group_name_H-M   'P 1'
#
loop_
_entity.id
_entity.type
_entity.pdbx_description
1 polymer ?
#
loop_
_entity_poly.entity_id
_entity_poly.type
_entity_poly.pdbx_seq_one_letter_code
_entity_poly.pdbx_strand_id
1 'polypeptide(L)'
;MASKQEVEKFLKELKVKMEVFDILFLDDRGKNMQTLHDLEISPARRKEIIAHLRPEDYSEGPSEEKMRGILPMWVFGREVKQKEGHETFMIQTHKKI
;
A
#
# COMPACT_ATOMS: atom_id res chain seq x y z
N MET A 1 15.36 7.84 -1.38
CA MET A 1 14.37 7.42 -2.40
C MET A 1 14.91 6.15 -3.03
N ALA A 2 14.14 5.06 -2.98
CA ALA A 2 14.55 3.77 -3.55
C ALA A 2 14.77 3.84 -5.06
N SER A 3 15.69 2.99 -5.54
CA SER A 3 15.86 2.69 -6.96
C SER A 3 14.71 1.81 -7.49
N LYS A 4 14.51 1.82 -8.81
CA LYS A 4 13.49 0.97 -9.48
C LYS A 4 13.66 -0.52 -9.12
N GLN A 5 14.90 -1.01 -9.07
CA GLN A 5 15.20 -2.40 -8.72
C GLN A 5 14.78 -2.75 -7.28
N GLU A 6 14.98 -1.82 -6.33
CA GLU A 6 14.54 -2.00 -4.94
C GLU A 6 13.01 -2.00 -4.83
N VAL A 7 12.33 -1.12 -5.57
CA VAL A 7 10.86 -1.08 -5.65
C VAL A 7 10.31 -2.38 -6.25
N GLU A 8 10.89 -2.87 -7.35
CA GLU A 8 10.52 -4.13 -7.98
C GLU A 8 10.70 -5.32 -7.05
N LYS A 9 11.84 -5.36 -6.33
CA LYS A 9 12.11 -6.39 -5.32
C LYS A 9 11.07 -6.36 -4.20
N PHE A 10 10.77 -5.18 -3.67
CA PHE A 10 9.76 -5.00 -2.63
C PHE A 10 8.38 -5.48 -3.11
N LEU A 11 7.94 -5.06 -4.30
CA LEU A 11 6.64 -5.45 -4.86
C LEU A 11 6.55 -6.97 -5.08
N LYS A 12 7.64 -7.61 -5.51
CA LYS A 12 7.71 -9.07 -5.65
C LYS A 12 7.54 -9.77 -4.30
N GLU A 13 8.27 -9.32 -3.27
CA GLU A 13 8.17 -9.87 -1.91
C GLU A 13 6.78 -9.62 -1.29
N LEU A 14 6.20 -8.44 -1.52
CA LEU A 14 4.86 -8.09 -1.05
C LEU A 14 3.81 -9.06 -1.63
N LYS A 15 3.84 -9.33 -2.93
CA LYS A 15 2.88 -10.22 -3.59
C LYS A 15 2.97 -11.65 -3.05
N VAL A 16 4.17 -12.18 -2.89
CA VAL A 16 4.39 -13.50 -2.28
C VAL A 16 3.86 -13.52 -0.84
N LYS A 17 4.07 -12.46 -0.06
CA LYS A 17 3.52 -12.39 1.31
C LYS A 17 2.00 -12.33 1.31
N MET A 18 1.37 -11.63 0.37
CA MET A 18 -0.10 -11.55 0.26
C MET A 18 -0.76 -12.89 -0.09
N GLU A 19 -0.04 -13.82 -0.74
CA GLU A 19 -0.54 -15.18 -0.99
C GLU A 19 -0.61 -16.03 0.28
N VAL A 20 0.22 -15.71 1.28
CA VAL A 20 0.36 -16.49 2.52
C VAL A 20 -0.32 -15.80 3.71
N PHE A 21 -0.31 -14.48 3.74
CA PHE A 21 -0.77 -13.64 4.85
C PHE A 21 -1.91 -12.73 4.41
N ASP A 22 -2.84 -12.48 5.33
CA ASP A 22 -3.89 -11.49 5.10
C ASP A 22 -3.36 -10.04 5.25
N ILE A 23 -3.99 -9.09 4.56
CA ILE A 23 -3.70 -7.66 4.67
C ILE A 23 -4.56 -7.06 5.78
N LEU A 24 -3.90 -6.48 6.78
CA LEU A 24 -4.57 -5.67 7.79
C LEU A 24 -4.67 -4.22 7.31
N PHE A 25 -5.90 -3.73 7.16
CA PHE A 25 -6.17 -2.32 6.89
C PHE A 25 -6.38 -1.56 8.19
N LEU A 26 -5.51 -0.58 8.47
CA LEU A 26 -5.62 0.29 9.65
C LEU A 26 -6.51 1.50 9.33
N ASP A 27 -7.81 1.24 9.21
CA ASP A 27 -8.83 2.23 8.80
C ASP A 27 -9.22 3.21 9.93
N ASP A 28 -8.80 2.93 11.17
CA ASP A 28 -9.13 3.66 12.40
C ASP A 28 -8.63 5.13 12.44
N ARG A 29 -7.98 5.61 11.37
CA ARG A 29 -7.51 7.00 11.26
C ARG A 29 -8.60 7.99 10.82
N GLY A 30 -9.85 7.53 10.62
CA GLY A 30 -11.08 8.34 10.51
C GLY A 30 -11.22 9.20 9.24
N LYS A 31 -10.13 9.79 8.73
CA LYS A 31 -10.16 10.74 7.61
C LYS A 31 -10.50 10.12 6.25
N ASN A 32 -10.20 8.84 6.05
CA ASN A 32 -10.31 8.20 4.74
C ASN A 32 -11.54 7.29 4.61
N MET A 33 -12.28 7.01 5.69
CA MET A 33 -13.39 6.05 5.65
C MET A 33 -14.55 6.55 4.79
N GLN A 34 -14.88 7.85 4.89
CA GLN A 34 -15.90 8.47 4.03
C GLN A 34 -15.46 8.46 2.57
N THR A 35 -14.20 8.81 2.27
CA THR A 35 -13.65 8.77 0.90
C THR A 35 -13.65 7.35 0.33
N LEU A 36 -13.26 6.35 1.11
CA LEU A 36 -13.30 4.94 0.70
C LEU A 36 -14.73 4.47 0.42
N HIS A 37 -15.68 4.89 1.25
CA HIS A 37 -17.11 4.61 1.02
C HIS A 37 -17.61 5.33 -0.24
N ASP A 38 -17.29 6.60 -0.41
CA ASP A 38 -17.68 7.41 -1.57
C ASP A 38 -17.04 6.87 -2.86
N LEU A 39 -15.84 6.30 -2.80
CA LEU A 39 -15.17 5.66 -3.93
C LEU A 39 -15.61 4.20 -4.15
N GLU A 40 -16.47 3.64 -3.30
CA GLU A 40 -16.90 2.22 -3.30
C GLU A 40 -15.74 1.22 -3.15
N ILE A 41 -14.69 1.62 -2.44
CA ILE A 41 -13.45 0.85 -2.33
C ILE A 41 -13.51 -0.09 -1.12
N SER A 42 -14.07 -1.26 -1.41
CA SER A 42 -14.15 -2.38 -0.47
C SER A 42 -12.75 -2.89 -0.08
N PRO A 43 -12.60 -3.58 1.07
CA PRO A 43 -11.34 -4.24 1.43
C PRO A 43 -10.82 -5.18 0.34
N ALA A 44 -11.72 -5.91 -0.35
CA ALA A 44 -11.35 -6.77 -1.48
C ALA A 44 -10.76 -5.96 -2.64
N ARG A 45 -11.38 -4.82 -2.96
CA ARG A 45 -10.87 -3.92 -4.01
C ARG A 45 -9.50 -3.34 -3.66
N ARG A 46 -9.26 -3.00 -2.39
CA ARG A 46 -7.93 -2.53 -1.93
C ARG A 46 -6.88 -3.62 -2.09
N LYS A 47 -7.20 -4.87 -1.75
CA LYS A 47 -6.31 -6.01 -1.98
C LYS A 47 -5.97 -6.17 -3.46
N GLU A 48 -6.96 -6.07 -4.35
CA GLU A 48 -6.74 -6.09 -5.80
C GLU A 48 -5.83 -4.94 -6.25
N ILE A 49 -6.06 -3.72 -5.76
CA ILE A 49 -5.25 -2.56 -6.12
C ILE A 49 -3.79 -2.79 -5.72
N ILE A 50 -3.55 -3.21 -4.47
CA ILE A 50 -2.21 -3.50 -3.94
C ILE A 50 -1.53 -4.62 -4.73
N ALA A 51 -2.25 -5.70 -5.06
CA ALA A 51 -1.72 -6.82 -5.84
C ALA A 51 -1.23 -6.39 -7.24
N HIS A 52 -1.86 -5.36 -7.81
CA HIS A 52 -1.54 -4.84 -9.12
C HIS A 52 -0.59 -3.65 -9.11
N LEU A 53 -0.05 -3.22 -7.95
CA LEU A 53 0.92 -2.12 -7.90
C LEU A 53 2.14 -2.42 -8.79
N ARG A 54 2.61 -1.35 -9.44
CA ARG A 54 3.77 -1.35 -10.33
C ARG A 54 4.83 -0.37 -9.82
N PRO A 55 6.10 -0.49 -10.27
CA PRO A 55 7.14 0.46 -9.88
C PRO A 55 6.81 1.91 -10.23
N GLU A 56 6.00 2.14 -11.26
CA GLU A 56 5.57 3.49 -11.65
C GLU A 56 4.54 4.10 -10.69
N ASP A 57 3.88 3.26 -9.89
CA ASP A 57 2.92 3.69 -8.88
C ASP A 57 3.65 4.09 -7.56
N TYR A 58 4.98 3.96 -7.49
CA TYR A 58 5.79 4.31 -6.32
C TYR A 58 6.00 5.82 -6.21
N SER A 59 5.80 6.35 -5.00
CA SER A 59 5.95 7.77 -4.69
C SER A 59 7.13 8.01 -3.74
N GLU A 60 7.18 7.29 -2.62
CA GLU A 60 8.11 7.59 -1.53
C GLU A 60 8.53 6.33 -0.74
N GLY A 61 9.73 6.40 -0.15
CA GLY A 61 10.29 5.39 0.75
C GLY A 61 11.63 4.78 0.29
N PRO A 62 11.99 3.61 0.85
CA PRO A 62 11.60 3.18 2.18
C PRO A 62 11.97 4.28 3.20
N SER A 63 11.03 4.67 4.06
CA SER A 63 11.32 5.61 5.15
C SER A 63 11.37 4.84 6.49
N GLU A 64 12.29 5.25 7.37
CA GLU A 64 12.31 4.80 8.76
C GLU A 64 11.12 5.43 9.48
N GLU A 65 9.95 4.82 9.33
CA GLU A 65 8.73 5.42 9.83
C GLU A 65 8.72 5.42 11.38
N LYS A 66 8.64 6.62 11.96
CA LYS A 66 8.73 6.87 13.41
C LYS A 66 7.46 6.50 14.21
N MET A 67 6.36 6.11 13.55
CA MET A 67 5.05 5.91 14.23
C MET A 67 4.91 4.57 14.95
N ARG A 68 5.47 3.48 14.44
CA ARG A 68 5.48 2.18 15.13
C ARG A 68 6.87 1.54 15.22
N GLY A 69 7.87 2.05 14.50
CA GLY A 69 9.26 1.59 14.59
C GLY A 69 9.49 0.12 14.20
N ILE A 70 8.51 -0.52 13.54
CA ILE A 70 8.55 -1.96 13.28
C ILE A 70 9.37 -2.21 12.01
N LEU A 71 8.97 -1.62 10.87
CA LEU A 71 9.65 -1.81 9.58
C LEU A 71 9.51 -0.61 8.63
N PRO A 72 10.34 -0.52 7.57
CA PRO A 72 10.30 0.61 6.65
C PRO A 72 8.96 0.73 5.92
N MET A 73 8.45 1.96 5.83
CA MET A 73 7.21 2.25 5.10
C MET A 73 7.50 2.57 3.63
N TRP A 74 6.63 2.05 2.76
CA TRP A 74 6.61 2.34 1.33
C TRP A 74 5.30 3.00 0.96
N VAL A 75 5.36 4.07 0.15
CA VAL A 75 4.21 4.85 -0.27
C VAL A 75 4.01 4.73 -1.77
N PHE A 76 2.81 4.30 -2.15
CA PHE A 76 2.38 4.17 -3.54
C PHE A 76 1.16 5.03 -3.79
N GLY A 77 1.12 5.73 -4.92
CA GLY A 77 -0.03 6.52 -5.37
C GLY A 77 -0.64 5.91 -6.63
N ARG A 78 -1.97 5.77 -6.67
CA ARG A 78 -2.68 5.27 -7.85
C ARG A 78 -3.94 6.08 -8.14
N GLU A 79 -4.19 6.31 -9.41
CA GLU A 79 -5.44 6.87 -9.91
C GLU A 79 -6.57 5.83 -9.88
N VAL A 80 -7.70 6.22 -9.28
CA VAL A 80 -8.92 5.42 -9.27
C VAL A 80 -9.78 5.87 -10.45
N LYS A 81 -9.89 5.04 -11.49
CA LYS A 81 -10.60 5.42 -12.73
C LYS A 81 -12.11 5.67 -12.56
N GLN A 82 -12.74 5.20 -11.49
CA GLN A 82 -14.20 5.31 -11.32
C GLN A 82 -14.66 6.69 -10.84
N LYS A 83 -13.79 7.46 -10.19
CA LYS A 83 -14.04 8.84 -9.73
C LYS A 83 -12.70 9.56 -9.74
N GLU A 84 -12.62 10.76 -10.32
CA GLU A 84 -11.39 11.58 -10.48
C GLU A 84 -10.66 11.82 -9.14
N GLY A 85 -9.96 10.79 -8.65
CA GLY A 85 -9.42 10.74 -7.30
C GLY A 85 -8.14 9.92 -7.27
N HIS A 86 -7.22 10.37 -6.41
CA HIS A 86 -5.95 9.71 -6.15
C HIS A 86 -6.01 8.97 -4.81
N GLU A 87 -5.69 7.68 -4.83
CA GLU A 87 -5.51 6.90 -3.61
C GLU A 87 -4.03 6.70 -3.30
N THR A 88 -3.69 6.91 -2.04
CA THR A 88 -2.34 6.69 -1.52
C THR A 88 -2.34 5.50 -0.58
N PHE A 89 -1.49 4.52 -0.89
CA PHE A 89 -1.28 3.31 -0.11
C PHE A 89 0.04 3.40 0.64
N MET A 90 -0.06 3.41 1.97
CA MET A 90 1.07 3.30 2.88
C MET A 90 1.21 1.83 3.30
N ILE A 91 2.29 1.18 2.89
CA ILE A 91 2.47 -0.26 3.04
C ILE A 91 3.68 -0.53 3.94
N GLN A 92 3.44 -1.32 4.98
CA GLN A 92 4.47 -1.96 5.79
C GLN A 92 4.27 -3.46 5.70
N THR A 93 5.37 -4.21 5.53
CA THR A 93 5.33 -5.67 5.66
C THR A 93 5.96 -6.05 6.98
N HIS A 94 5.50 -7.12 7.63
CA HIS A 94 6.17 -7.67 8.81
C HIS A 94 7.38 -8.51 8.36
N LYS A 95 8.46 -8.49 9.15
CA LYS A 95 9.56 -9.45 9.04
C LYS A 95 9.03 -10.71 9.70
N LYS A 96 9.21 -11.85 9.02
CA LYS A 96 9.05 -13.15 9.69
C LYS A 96 10.02 -13.15 10.87
N ILE A 97 9.52 -13.55 12.04
CA ILE A 97 10.34 -14.00 13.17
C ILE A 97 11.13 -15.22 12.70
#